data_AF-A0AA96X7E1-F1
#
_entry.id   AF-A0AA96X7E1-F1
#
_cell.length_a   1.000
_cell.length_b   1.000
_cell.length_c   1.000
_cell.angle_alpha   90.00
_cell.angle_beta   90.00
_cell.angle_gamma   90.00
#
_symmetry.space_group_name_H-M   'P 1'
#
loop_
_entity.id
_entity.type
_entity.pdbx_description
1 polymer ?
#
loop_
_entity_poly.entity_id
_entity_poly.type
_entity_poly.pdbx_seq_one_letter_code
_entity_poly.pdbx_strand_id
1 'polypeptide(L)'
;MLKLACLAAVGASAVFLSSGVSAVSCGDVVTVPEILEGAIESCAVSPAVTITDAGTLDLNGYSISCNGSGVGVNLQGAGRILSNSEGEGL
;
A
#
# COMPACT_ATOMS: atom_id res chain seq x y z
N MET A 1 -31.15 -29.96 -9.78
CA MET A 1 -32.22 -28.97 -10.00
C MET A 1 -31.58 -27.74 -10.64
N LEU A 2 -32.01 -27.44 -11.86
CA LEU A 2 -31.49 -26.41 -12.76
C LEU A 2 -32.04 -25.03 -12.34
N LYS A 3 -31.19 -24.00 -12.31
CA LYS A 3 -31.62 -22.65 -12.70
C LYS A 3 -30.45 -21.82 -13.24
N LEU A 4 -30.11 -22.12 -14.49
CA LEU A 4 -29.42 -21.23 -15.40
C LEU A 4 -30.47 -20.30 -16.03
N ALA A 5 -30.29 -18.99 -15.93
CA ALA A 5 -30.93 -17.97 -16.77
C ALA A 5 -29.82 -16.96 -17.09
N CYS A 6 -29.25 -16.96 -18.30
CA CYS A 6 -29.66 -16.13 -19.47
C CYS A 6 -29.99 -14.68 -19.07
N LEU A 7 -29.48 -13.62 -19.69
CA LEU A 7 -28.58 -13.39 -20.82
C LEU A 7 -28.42 -11.84 -20.88
N ALA A 8 -27.34 -11.37 -21.51
CA ALA A 8 -27.20 -10.05 -22.17
C ALA A 8 -26.78 -8.84 -21.33
N ALA A 9 -25.50 -8.49 -21.44
CA ALA A 9 -25.09 -7.23 -22.08
C ALA A 9 -23.61 -7.34 -22.48
N VAL A 10 -23.33 -7.18 -23.77
CA VAL A 10 -21.97 -6.90 -24.26
C VAL A 10 -21.57 -5.55 -23.69
N GLY A 11 -20.71 -5.62 -22.71
CA GLY A 11 -20.02 -4.53 -22.08
C GLY A 11 -19.04 -5.21 -21.16
N ALA A 12 -17.80 -5.36 -21.60
CA ALA A 12 -16.70 -5.72 -20.73
C ALA A 12 -16.46 -4.57 -19.75
N SER A 13 -17.44 -4.28 -18.89
CA SER A 13 -17.18 -3.66 -17.62
C SER A 13 -16.55 -4.77 -16.81
N ALA A 14 -15.24 -4.94 -17.00
CA ALA A 14 -14.41 -5.58 -16.02
C ALA A 14 -14.78 -4.91 -14.70
N VAL A 15 -15.58 -5.61 -13.89
CA VAL A 15 -15.68 -5.29 -12.48
C VAL A 15 -14.27 -5.60 -12.00
N PHE A 16 -13.42 -4.59 -12.00
CA PHE A 16 -12.24 -4.59 -11.17
C PHE A 16 -12.80 -4.71 -9.76
N LEU A 17 -12.91 -5.94 -9.29
CA LEU A 17 -12.82 -6.22 -7.87
C LEU A 17 -11.47 -5.62 -7.48
N SER A 18 -11.48 -4.36 -7.06
CA SER A 18 -10.38 -3.77 -6.33
C SER A 18 -10.37 -4.44 -4.96
N SER A 19 -10.08 -5.74 -4.94
CA SER A 19 -9.40 -6.38 -3.82
C SER A 19 -7.92 -5.98 -3.90
N GLY A 20 -7.66 -4.67 -4.02
CA GLY A 20 -6.36 -4.05 -3.79
C GLY A 20 -6.28 -3.65 -2.33
N VAL A 21 -6.60 -4.59 -1.43
CA VAL A 21 -6.42 -4.41 0.00
C VAL A 21 -5.13 -5.14 0.35
N SER A 22 -4.02 -4.43 0.21
CA SER A 22 -2.74 -4.91 0.70
C SER A 22 -2.42 -4.10 1.94
N ALA A 23 -2.67 -4.68 3.11
CA ALA A 23 -2.26 -4.08 4.37
C ALA A 23 -0.73 -4.16 4.48
N VAL A 24 -0.05 -3.02 4.28
CA VAL A 24 1.41 -2.93 4.39
C VAL A 24 1.86 -3.27 5.81
N SER A 25 2.84 -4.16 5.91
CA SER A 25 3.38 -4.70 7.16
C SER A 25 4.89 -4.48 7.29
N CYS A 26 5.41 -4.67 8.50
CA CYS A 26 6.84 -4.58 8.80
C CYS A 26 7.66 -5.58 7.95
N GLY A 27 8.58 -5.03 7.14
CA GLY A 27 9.45 -5.76 6.21
C GLY A 27 8.96 -5.78 4.76
N ASP A 28 7.80 -5.19 4.46
CA ASP A 28 7.20 -5.29 3.14
C ASP A 28 7.92 -4.45 2.07
N VAL A 29 7.78 -4.93 0.83
CA VAL A 29 8.27 -4.27 -0.38
C VAL A 29 7.07 -3.86 -1.25
N VAL A 30 6.78 -2.57 -1.23
CA VAL A 30 5.69 -1.93 -1.96
C VAL A 30 6.14 -1.69 -3.40
N THR A 31 5.57 -2.48 -4.33
CA THR A 31 5.84 -2.40 -5.78
C THR A 31 4.68 -1.83 -6.58
N VAL A 32 3.50 -1.72 -5.95
CA VAL A 32 2.25 -1.16 -6.49
C VAL A 32 1.69 -0.14 -5.49
N PRO A 33 0.68 0.67 -5.86
CA PRO A 33 0.05 1.59 -4.91
C PRO A 33 -0.65 0.85 -3.75
N GLU A 34 -0.31 1.23 -2.52
CA GLU A 34 -0.87 0.67 -1.28
C GLU A 34 -1.23 1.77 -0.28
N ILE A 35 -2.16 1.44 0.62
CA ILE A 35 -2.64 2.32 1.69
C ILE A 35 -2.40 1.61 3.02
N LEU A 36 -1.83 2.32 3.97
CA LEU A 36 -1.63 1.81 5.32
C LEU A 36 -2.97 1.79 6.07
N GLU A 37 -3.35 0.65 6.63
CA GLU A 37 -4.64 0.47 7.34
C GLU A 37 -4.48 0.46 8.87
N GLY A 38 -3.26 0.58 9.37
CA GLY A 38 -2.94 0.58 10.79
C GLY A 38 -1.50 0.98 11.07
N ALA A 39 -1.24 1.46 12.29
CA ALA A 39 0.11 1.82 12.70
C ALA A 39 1.02 0.59 12.77
N ILE A 40 2.22 0.70 12.20
CA ILE A 40 3.29 -0.29 12.38
C ILE A 40 4.07 0.13 13.61
N GLU A 41 3.66 -0.39 14.76
CA GLU A 41 4.28 -0.11 16.05
C GLU A 41 5.47 -1.06 16.25
N SER A 42 6.68 -0.52 16.39
CA SER A 42 7.89 -1.28 16.79
C SER A 42 8.37 -2.35 15.80
N CYS A 43 8.57 -1.97 14.53
CA CYS A 43 9.18 -2.86 13.53
C CYS A 43 10.66 -3.14 13.86
N ALA A 44 11.02 -4.42 13.98
CA ALA A 44 12.41 -4.85 14.21
C ALA A 44 13.23 -4.97 12.91
N VAL A 45 12.57 -4.82 11.75
CA VAL A 45 13.20 -4.85 10.43
C VAL A 45 13.59 -3.43 10.03
N SER A 46 14.77 -3.27 9.45
CA SER A 46 15.24 -1.99 8.92
C SER A 46 15.70 -2.18 7.47
N PRO A 47 15.07 -1.51 6.49
CA PRO A 47 13.94 -0.58 6.65
C PRO A 47 12.62 -1.29 6.99
N ALA A 48 11.71 -0.61 7.69
CA ALA A 48 10.42 -1.19 8.03
C ALA A 48 9.51 -1.37 6.81
N VAL A 49 9.59 -0.47 5.82
CA VAL A 49 8.94 -0.63 4.52
C VAL A 49 9.90 -0.17 3.42
N THR A 50 9.97 -0.92 2.34
CA THR A 50 10.69 -0.52 1.13
C THR A 50 9.70 -0.21 0.02
N ILE A 51 9.81 0.95 -0.61
CA ILE A 51 9.01 1.30 -1.78
C ILE A 51 9.93 1.33 -3.00
N THR A 52 9.60 0.54 -4.02
CA THR A 52 10.39 0.40 -5.26
C THR A 52 9.49 0.56 -6.49
N ASP A 53 10.12 0.71 -7.65
CA ASP A 53 9.47 0.75 -8.96
C ASP A 53 8.36 1.81 -9.04
N ALA A 54 7.14 1.39 -9.39
CA ALA A 54 5.95 2.22 -9.45
C ALA A 54 5.15 2.24 -8.14
N GLY A 55 5.65 1.61 -7.08
CA GLY A 55 4.96 1.53 -5.79
C GLY A 55 4.70 2.90 -5.19
N THR A 56 3.62 3.05 -4.43
CA THR A 56 3.35 4.26 -3.64
C THR A 56 2.73 3.83 -2.33
N LEU A 57 3.03 4.52 -1.24
CA LEU A 57 2.43 4.24 0.06
C LEU A 57 1.73 5.49 0.58
N ASP A 58 0.42 5.42 0.73
CA ASP A 58 -0.34 6.41 1.49
C ASP A 58 -0.39 5.96 2.96
N LEU A 59 0.09 6.80 3.87
CA LEU A 59 0.12 6.48 5.30
C LEU A 59 -1.27 6.58 5.97
N ASN A 60 -2.24 7.23 5.34
CA ASN A 60 -3.63 7.33 5.78
C ASN A 60 -3.78 7.78 7.24
N GLY A 61 -2.92 8.68 7.69
CA GLY A 61 -2.87 9.17 9.08
C GLY A 61 -2.26 8.19 10.10
N TYR A 62 -1.76 7.04 9.66
CA TYR A 62 -1.04 6.07 10.49
C TYR A 62 0.47 6.30 10.47
N SER A 63 1.14 5.83 11.51
CA SER A 63 2.59 5.92 11.67
C SER A 63 3.29 4.60 11.37
N ILE A 64 4.55 4.69 10.94
CA ILE A 64 5.48 3.55 10.85
C ILE A 64 6.64 3.85 11.79
N SER A 65 6.81 3.01 12.81
CA SER A 65 7.84 3.16 13.84
C SER A 65 8.75 1.94 13.90
N CYS A 66 10.06 2.16 13.94
CA CYS A 66 11.06 1.11 14.08
C CYS A 66 11.52 0.99 15.53
N ASN A 67 11.85 -0.22 15.96
CA ASN A 67 12.56 -0.43 17.21
C ASN A 67 13.99 0.14 17.09
N GLY A 68 14.26 1.26 17.75
CA GLY A 68 15.60 1.88 17.81
C GLY A 68 15.93 2.78 16.61
N SER A 69 17.19 2.75 16.15
CA SER A 69 17.70 3.67 15.11
C SER A 69 17.37 3.25 13.66
N GLY A 70 16.37 2.39 13.47
CA GLY A 70 16.00 1.84 12.16
C GLY A 70 15.38 2.87 11.21
N VAL A 71 15.43 2.60 9.91
CA VAL A 71 14.78 3.43 8.88
C VAL A 71 13.32 3.00 8.75
N GLY A 72 12.36 3.93 8.93
CA GLY A 72 10.93 3.64 8.77
C GLY A 72 10.58 3.27 7.34
N VAL A 73 10.75 4.20 6.40
CA VAL A 73 10.47 3.98 4.99
C VAL A 73 11.73 4.20 4.16
N ASN A 74 12.07 3.24 3.32
CA ASN A 74 13.16 3.35 2.35
C ASN A 74 12.61 3.46 0.93
N LEU A 75 12.94 4.55 0.25
CA LEU A 75 12.59 4.75 -1.16
C LEU A 75 13.75 4.32 -2.05
N GLN A 76 13.49 3.42 -2.99
CA GLN A 76 14.47 3.02 -4.00
C GLN A 76 14.01 3.44 -5.40
N GLY A 77 14.94 4.02 -6.18
CA GLY A 77 14.69 4.46 -7.56
C GLY A 77 14.69 5.99 -7.75
N ALA A 78 14.67 6.42 -9.02
CA ALA A 78 14.67 7.83 -9.39
C ALA A 78 13.25 8.41 -9.39
N GLY A 79 13.07 9.62 -8.83
CA GLY A 79 11.79 10.35 -8.87
C GLY A 79 10.73 9.90 -7.85
N ARG A 80 11.16 9.25 -6.75
CA ARG A 80 10.25 8.81 -5.67
C ARG A 80 9.91 9.98 -4.75
N ILE A 81 8.66 10.07 -4.31
CA ILE A 81 8.16 11.14 -3.43
C ILE A 81 7.61 10.48 -2.15
N LEU A 82 8.08 10.95 -0.99
CA LEU A 82 7.39 10.75 0.29
C LEU A 82 6.51 11.97 0.52
N SER A 83 5.20 11.77 0.56
CA SER A 83 4.23 12.82 0.87
C SER A 83 3.41 12.38 2.06
N ASN A 84 3.28 13.26 3.06
CA ASN A 84 2.27 13.11 4.10
C ASN A 84 1.00 13.83 3.63
N SER A 85 -0.11 13.11 3.50
CA SER A 85 -1.40 13.64 3.08
C SER A 85 -2.05 14.57 4.13
N GLU A 86 -1.48 14.66 5.34
CA GLU A 86 -1.99 15.50 6.43
C GLU A 86 -1.58 16.99 6.41
N GLY A 87 -1.01 17.49 5.31
CA GLY A 87 -0.93 18.94 5.05
C GLY A 87 0.12 19.74 5.83
N GLU A 88 0.85 19.14 6.75
CA GLU A 88 2.02 19.77 7.38
C GLU A 88 3.28 19.18 6.73
N GLY A 89 4.04 20.02 6.03
CA GLY A 89 5.27 19.63 5.35
C GLY A 89 6.26 18.93 6.29
N LEU A 90 6.96 17.94 5.74
CA LEU A 90 8.08 17.26 6.39
C LEU A 90 9.21 18.24 6.72
#